data_AF-A0A392N936-F1
#
_entry.id   AF-A0A392N936-F1
#
_cell.length_a   1.000
_cell.length_b   1.000
_cell.length_c   1.000
_cell.angle_alpha   90.00
_cell.angle_beta   90.00
_cell.angle_gamma   90.00
#
_symmetry.space_group_name_H-M   'P 1'
#
loop_
_entity.id
_entity.type
_entity.pdbx_description
1 polymer ?
#
loop_
_entity_poly.entity_id
_entity_poly.type
_entity_poly.pdbx_seq_one_letter_code
_entity_poly.pdbx_strand_id
1 'polypeptide(L)'
;DVYLELLMFIARRWSSKFKVSNIINIPLIKYVASDGIQSFFSLHECRQLGAGAKRVKLAPSSSTCPCSWLINWNNVFACETKQFFMPESTQQAISQLPDKYTLLDWLAKDVNISTMNVYTFANHVLCSSINNNCKLAIAYAHFLYHSLSKGYLSSREVDILCSSMPLVDNYGHITKSRKGVLLPANVSRWADLIVSNPWKNEGYVELGKAYLNASSYAGQNTSSRMLIDFLKRHGSDFTAEILGMHKKGQLA
;
A
#
# COMPACT_ATOMS: atom_id res chain seq x y z
N ASP A 1 -14.29 26.72 9.38
CA ASP A 1 -12.92 26.32 9.80
C ASP A 1 -11.99 27.30 9.12
N VAL A 2 -11.29 28.11 9.90
CA VAL A 2 -10.43 29.21 9.42
C VAL A 2 -9.39 28.72 8.41
N TYR A 3 -8.86 27.52 8.57
CA TYR A 3 -7.91 26.95 7.62
C TYR A 3 -8.56 26.67 6.26
N LEU A 4 -9.77 26.10 6.24
CA LEU A 4 -10.49 25.85 4.99
C LEU A 4 -11.01 27.13 4.33
N GLU A 5 -11.39 28.12 5.13
CA GLU A 5 -11.76 29.45 4.62
C GLU A 5 -10.58 30.11 3.92
N LEU A 6 -9.37 29.99 4.48
CA LEU A 6 -8.14 30.44 3.83
C LEU A 6 -7.87 29.68 2.53
N LEU A 7 -7.94 28.35 2.52
CA LEU A 7 -7.75 27.56 1.30
C LEU A 7 -8.78 27.93 0.22
N MET A 8 -10.04 28.09 0.60
CA MET A 8 -11.13 28.47 -0.31
C MET A 8 -10.93 29.87 -0.87
N PHE A 9 -10.49 30.83 -0.05
CA PHE A 9 -10.17 32.18 -0.48
C PHE A 9 -9.05 32.19 -1.53
N ILE A 10 -8.01 31.37 -1.32
CA ILE A 10 -6.91 31.20 -2.27
C ILE A 10 -7.40 30.55 -3.56
N ALA A 11 -8.14 29.44 -3.46
CA ALA A 11 -8.67 28.71 -4.61
C ALA A 11 -9.52 29.62 -5.52
N ARG A 12 -10.46 30.38 -4.94
CA ARG A 12 -11.35 31.29 -5.69
C ARG A 12 -10.63 32.45 -6.39
N ARG A 13 -9.45 32.83 -5.90
CA ARG A 13 -8.66 33.94 -6.44
C ARG A 13 -7.36 33.47 -7.08
N TRP A 14 -7.25 32.17 -7.35
CA TRP A 14 -6.01 31.57 -7.81
C TRP A 14 -5.54 32.18 -9.12
N SER A 15 -6.34 32.04 -10.18
CA SER A 15 -6.02 32.52 -11.52
C SER A 15 -5.84 34.04 -11.60
N SER A 16 -6.60 34.81 -10.81
CA SER A 16 -6.64 36.27 -10.91
C SER A 16 -5.61 36.99 -10.02
N LYS A 17 -5.19 36.40 -8.90
CA LYS A 17 -4.30 37.07 -7.93
C LYS A 17 -3.09 36.26 -7.48
N PHE A 18 -3.22 34.93 -7.40
CA PHE A 18 -2.25 34.13 -6.65
C PHE A 18 -1.32 33.27 -7.52
N LYS A 19 -1.72 32.92 -8.75
CA LYS A 19 -0.99 32.02 -9.65
C LYS A 19 0.46 32.46 -9.94
N VAL A 20 0.70 33.77 -9.99
CA VAL A 20 2.02 34.38 -10.26
C VAL A 20 2.65 35.02 -9.02
N SER A 21 2.08 34.78 -7.83
CA SER A 21 2.53 35.38 -6.58
C SER A 21 3.47 34.45 -5.78
N ASN A 22 4.15 35.01 -4.79
CA ASN A 22 5.03 34.26 -3.89
C ASN A 22 4.29 33.30 -2.93
N ILE A 23 2.95 33.28 -2.95
CA ILE A 23 2.16 32.35 -2.12
C ILE A 23 2.50 30.88 -2.39
N ILE A 24 3.05 30.58 -3.57
CA ILE A 24 3.45 29.22 -3.95
C ILE A 24 4.51 28.64 -3.00
N ASN A 25 5.33 29.49 -2.37
CA ASN A 25 6.41 29.10 -1.47
C ASN A 25 5.95 29.01 0.00
N ILE A 26 4.71 29.39 0.31
CA ILE A 26 4.19 29.37 1.68
C ILE A 26 3.79 27.93 2.05
N PRO A 27 4.28 27.37 3.17
CA PRO A 27 3.83 26.08 3.68
C PRO A 27 2.34 26.14 4.07
N LEU A 28 1.48 25.58 3.21
CA LEU A 28 0.03 25.72 3.32
C LEU A 28 -0.68 24.38 3.38
N ILE A 29 -0.19 23.37 2.64
CA ILE A 29 -0.86 22.09 2.49
C ILE A 29 -0.50 21.17 3.64
N LYS A 30 -1.48 20.89 4.49
CA LYS A 30 -1.38 19.92 5.58
C LYS A 30 -1.16 18.50 5.05
N TYR A 31 -0.25 17.76 5.67
CA TYR A 31 -0.07 16.33 5.46
C TYR A 31 0.29 15.62 6.78
N VAL A 32 0.10 14.30 6.84
CA VAL A 32 0.54 13.43 7.93
C VAL A 32 1.91 12.85 7.58
N ALA A 33 2.93 13.15 8.38
CA ALA A 33 4.29 12.65 8.21
C ALA A 33 4.45 11.22 8.74
N SER A 34 5.63 10.63 8.53
CA SER A 34 5.93 9.24 8.88
C SER A 34 5.86 8.93 10.37
N ASP A 35 6.05 9.93 11.23
CA ASP A 35 5.87 9.86 12.69
C ASP A 35 4.40 10.03 13.12
N GLY A 36 3.48 10.18 12.16
CA GLY A 36 2.08 10.48 12.41
C GLY A 36 1.80 11.95 12.76
N ILE A 37 2.82 12.80 12.81
CA ILE A 37 2.69 14.22 13.14
C ILE A 37 2.26 14.99 11.90
N GLN A 38 1.40 15.97 12.12
CA GLN A 38 0.96 16.87 11.07
C GLN A 38 2.06 17.87 10.72
N SER A 39 2.33 18.01 9.43
CA SER A 39 3.27 19.00 8.88
C SER A 39 2.67 19.68 7.64
N PHE A 40 3.45 20.57 7.02
CA PHE A 40 3.01 21.40 5.91
C PHE A 40 3.97 21.32 4.74
N PHE A 41 3.43 21.24 3.53
CA PHE A 41 4.17 21.52 2.31
C PHE A 41 3.75 22.86 1.72
N SER A 42 4.69 23.51 1.05
CA SER A 42 4.39 24.59 0.14
C SER A 42 3.68 24.08 -1.12
N LEU A 43 2.96 24.96 -1.80
CA LEU A 43 2.34 24.63 -3.09
C LEU A 43 3.41 24.27 -4.13
N HIS A 44 4.60 24.89 -4.03
CA HIS A 44 5.73 24.61 -4.90
C HIS A 44 6.18 23.16 -4.73
N GLU A 45 6.37 22.70 -3.49
CA GLU A 45 6.73 21.30 -3.20
C GLU A 45 5.69 20.31 -3.73
N CYS A 46 4.39 20.59 -3.55
CA CYS A 46 3.33 19.72 -4.08
C CYS A 46 3.32 19.62 -5.62
N ARG A 47 3.76 20.69 -6.30
CA ARG A 47 3.80 20.79 -7.77
C ARG A 47 5.04 20.15 -8.39
N GLN A 48 6.06 19.79 -7.61
CA GLN A 48 7.28 19.21 -8.16
C GLN A 48 6.98 17.93 -8.93
N LEU A 49 7.53 17.84 -10.14
CA LEU A 49 7.44 16.67 -11.02
C LEU A 49 8.83 16.04 -11.12
N GLY A 50 8.90 14.72 -11.05
CA GLY A 50 10.16 13.98 -11.19
C GLY A 50 10.29 12.81 -10.22
N ALA A 51 11.32 12.01 -10.46
CA ALA A 51 11.67 10.89 -9.58
C ALA A 51 12.04 11.44 -8.20
N GLY A 52 11.32 10.99 -7.17
CA GLY A 52 11.58 11.39 -5.79
C GLY A 52 10.85 12.65 -5.29
N ALA A 53 9.95 13.23 -6.08
CA ALA A 53 9.09 14.32 -5.62
C ALA A 53 8.11 13.85 -4.53
N LYS A 54 7.95 14.66 -3.49
CA LYS A 54 6.98 14.42 -2.41
C LYS A 54 5.59 14.83 -2.88
N ARG A 55 4.57 13.98 -2.67
CA ARG A 55 3.20 14.24 -3.13
C ARG A 55 2.21 14.12 -2.01
N VAL A 56 1.27 15.05 -1.94
CA VAL A 56 0.11 14.93 -1.04
C VAL A 56 -1.06 14.36 -1.81
N LYS A 57 -1.77 13.43 -1.17
CA LYS A 57 -2.93 12.73 -1.69
C LYS A 57 -4.12 12.87 -0.76
N LEU A 58 -5.30 12.80 -1.36
CA LEU A 58 -6.55 12.62 -0.63
C LEU A 58 -6.89 11.13 -0.62
N ALA A 59 -7.42 10.63 0.49
CA ALA A 59 -8.04 9.33 0.52
C ALA A 59 -9.50 9.48 0.06
N PRO A 60 -10.04 8.57 -0.76
CA PRO A 60 -11.45 8.61 -1.11
C PRO A 60 -12.27 8.41 0.16
N SER A 61 -13.02 9.43 0.55
CA SER A 61 -14.05 9.29 1.57
C SER A 61 -15.21 8.51 0.96
N SER A 62 -15.32 7.23 1.28
CA SER A 62 -16.46 6.39 0.90
C SER A 62 -17.13 5.83 2.16
N SER A 63 -18.39 5.42 2.04
CA SER A 63 -19.08 4.71 3.14
C SER A 63 -18.39 3.40 3.51
N THR A 64 -17.60 2.84 2.60
CA THR A 64 -16.96 1.54 2.76
C THR A 64 -15.55 1.65 3.33
N CYS A 65 -14.72 2.61 2.91
CA CYS A 65 -13.33 2.75 3.36
C CYS A 65 -13.09 4.11 4.03
N PRO A 66 -12.72 4.15 5.32
CA PRO A 66 -12.41 5.39 6.02
C PRO A 66 -11.07 5.97 5.55
N CYS A 67 -10.97 7.29 5.52
CA CYS A 67 -9.74 8.00 5.11
C CYS A 67 -8.52 7.60 5.98
N SER A 68 -8.75 7.34 7.27
CA SER A 68 -7.73 6.85 8.20
C SER A 68 -7.08 5.54 7.77
N TRP A 69 -7.73 4.70 6.96
CA TRP A 69 -7.13 3.44 6.49
C TRP A 69 -5.81 3.68 5.76
N LEU A 70 -5.84 4.49 4.71
CA LEU A 70 -4.65 4.78 3.91
C LEU A 70 -3.63 5.61 4.68
N ILE A 71 -4.07 6.53 5.54
CA ILE A 71 -3.19 7.33 6.38
C ILE A 71 -2.39 6.42 7.33
N ASN A 72 -3.07 5.54 8.07
CA ASN A 72 -2.43 4.67 9.05
C ASN A 72 -1.48 3.66 8.40
N TRP A 73 -1.87 3.09 7.25
CA TRP A 73 -0.99 2.18 6.52
C TRP A 73 0.21 2.90 5.90
N ASN A 74 0.04 4.12 5.39
CA ASN A 74 1.16 4.89 4.88
C ASN A 74 2.22 5.20 5.96
N ASN A 75 1.81 5.35 7.22
CA ASN A 75 2.72 5.47 8.36
C ASN A 75 3.51 4.17 8.62
N VAL A 76 2.88 3.00 8.47
CA VAL A 76 3.58 1.70 8.56
C VAL A 76 4.68 1.58 7.51
N PHE A 77 4.45 2.12 6.31
CA PHE A 77 5.45 2.17 5.24
C PHE A 77 6.42 3.35 5.36
N ALA A 78 6.44 4.04 6.51
CA ALA A 78 7.33 5.17 6.84
C ALA A 78 7.40 6.26 5.76
N CYS A 79 6.35 6.40 4.96
CA CYS A 79 6.33 7.27 3.77
C CYS A 79 7.52 7.04 2.82
N GLU A 80 8.12 5.84 2.76
CA GLU A 80 9.19 5.50 1.79
C GLU A 80 8.77 5.77 0.34
N THR A 81 7.47 5.75 0.13
CA THR A 81 6.74 6.01 -1.11
C THR A 81 6.76 7.48 -1.54
N LYS A 82 7.19 8.37 -0.64
CA LYS A 82 7.09 9.85 -0.76
C LYS A 82 5.68 10.33 -1.09
N GLN A 83 4.69 9.48 -0.90
CA GLN A 83 3.27 9.82 -0.93
C GLN A 83 2.85 10.08 0.51
N PHE A 84 2.22 11.21 0.73
CA PHE A 84 1.69 11.64 2.02
C PHE A 84 0.19 11.87 1.87
N PHE A 85 -0.54 11.74 2.97
CA PHE A 85 -1.97 11.98 2.96
C PHE A 85 -2.31 13.24 3.75
N MET A 86 -3.31 13.98 3.28
CA MET A 86 -3.88 15.07 4.05
C MET A 86 -4.54 14.52 5.34
N PRO A 87 -4.49 15.23 6.48
CA PRO A 87 -5.09 14.73 7.72
C PRO A 87 -6.58 14.42 7.58
N GLU A 88 -7.04 13.36 8.25
CA GLU A 88 -8.43 12.92 8.19
C GLU A 88 -9.42 14.03 8.55
N SER A 89 -9.15 14.78 9.63
CA SER A 89 -9.97 15.92 10.05
C SER A 89 -10.11 16.97 8.95
N THR A 90 -9.06 17.22 8.18
CA THR A 90 -9.08 18.17 7.06
C THR A 90 -9.90 17.62 5.90
N GLN A 91 -9.75 16.33 5.56
CA GLN A 91 -10.53 15.69 4.51
C GLN A 91 -12.03 15.64 4.85
N GLN A 92 -12.37 15.36 6.12
CA GLN A 92 -13.75 15.41 6.61
C GLN A 92 -14.33 16.82 6.56
N ALA A 93 -13.57 17.82 7.00
CA ALA A 93 -14.02 19.20 6.93
C ALA A 93 -14.22 19.68 5.47
N ILE A 94 -13.37 19.24 4.53
CA ILE A 94 -13.56 19.50 3.09
C ILE A 94 -14.86 18.86 2.58
N SER A 95 -15.18 17.63 3.00
CA SER A 95 -16.37 16.92 2.51
C SER A 95 -17.69 17.60 2.90
N GLN A 96 -17.67 18.37 3.99
CA GLN A 96 -18.78 19.15 4.53
C GLN A 96 -18.90 20.57 3.94
N LEU A 97 -17.91 21.04 3.16
CA LEU A 97 -17.98 22.37 2.55
C LEU A 97 -19.08 22.44 1.47
N PRO A 98 -19.94 23.47 1.49
CA PRO A 98 -20.96 23.68 0.45
C PRO A 98 -20.39 23.79 -0.97
N ASP A 99 -19.21 24.41 -1.11
CA ASP A 99 -18.53 24.66 -2.38
C ASP A 99 -17.24 23.82 -2.52
N LYS A 100 -17.28 22.57 -2.00
CA LYS A 100 -16.09 21.70 -1.97
C LYS A 100 -15.49 21.42 -3.35
N TYR A 101 -16.31 21.42 -4.41
CA TYR A 101 -15.83 21.13 -5.76
C TYR A 101 -14.86 22.21 -6.27
N THR A 102 -15.09 23.49 -5.93
CA THR A 102 -14.14 24.58 -6.26
C THR A 102 -12.79 24.33 -5.61
N LEU A 103 -12.77 23.92 -4.34
CA LEU A 103 -11.53 23.62 -3.62
C LEU A 103 -10.85 22.36 -4.16
N LEU A 104 -11.60 21.28 -4.39
CA LEU A 104 -11.07 20.02 -4.92
C LEU A 104 -10.51 20.19 -6.34
N ASP A 105 -11.17 20.99 -7.18
CA ASP A 105 -10.70 21.29 -8.53
C ASP A 105 -9.37 22.05 -8.52
N TRP A 106 -9.27 23.08 -7.66
CA TRP A 106 -8.02 23.81 -7.46
C TRP A 106 -6.90 22.91 -6.91
N LEU A 107 -7.18 22.11 -5.88
CA LEU A 107 -6.21 21.15 -5.33
C LEU A 107 -5.70 20.19 -6.41
N ALA A 108 -6.58 19.67 -7.26
CA ALA A 108 -6.21 18.73 -8.31
C ALA A 108 -5.42 19.40 -9.45
N LYS A 109 -5.94 20.49 -10.03
CA LYS A 109 -5.39 21.09 -11.24
C LYS A 109 -4.17 21.97 -10.99
N ASP A 110 -4.20 22.75 -9.91
CA ASP A 110 -3.19 23.78 -9.65
C ASP A 110 -2.15 23.34 -8.61
N VAL A 111 -2.52 22.46 -7.67
CA VAL A 111 -1.63 21.99 -6.59
C VAL A 111 -1.14 20.56 -6.80
N ASN A 112 -1.70 19.82 -7.77
CA ASN A 112 -1.36 18.41 -8.08
C ASN A 112 -1.69 17.41 -6.94
N ILE A 113 -2.73 17.74 -6.16
CA ILE A 113 -3.26 16.90 -5.07
C ILE A 113 -4.46 16.13 -5.59
N SER A 114 -4.27 14.84 -5.82
CA SER A 114 -5.29 13.93 -6.34
C SER A 114 -5.76 12.93 -5.30
N THR A 115 -6.93 12.34 -5.54
CA THR A 115 -7.41 11.19 -4.77
C THR A 115 -6.59 9.94 -5.09
N MET A 116 -6.37 9.09 -4.10
CA MET A 116 -5.68 7.80 -4.21
C MET A 116 -6.47 6.73 -3.47
N ASN A 117 -6.93 5.72 -4.19
CA ASN A 117 -7.70 4.61 -3.61
C ASN A 117 -6.79 3.46 -3.13
N VAL A 118 -7.38 2.48 -2.45
CA VAL A 118 -6.67 1.33 -1.85
C VAL A 118 -5.93 0.50 -2.90
N TYR A 119 -6.57 0.21 -4.02
CA TYR A 119 -5.96 -0.55 -5.11
C TYR A 119 -4.77 0.18 -5.74
N THR A 120 -4.93 1.48 -6.06
CA THR A 120 -3.87 2.30 -6.67
C THR A 120 -2.71 2.51 -5.71
N PHE A 121 -2.97 2.66 -4.41
CA PHE A 121 -1.93 2.67 -3.37
C PHE A 121 -1.15 1.35 -3.37
N ALA A 122 -1.83 0.21 -3.35
CA ALA A 122 -1.18 -1.10 -3.40
C ALA A 122 -0.31 -1.27 -4.65
N ASN A 123 -0.92 -1.07 -5.82
CA ASN A 123 -0.31 -1.38 -7.11
C ASN A 123 0.84 -0.42 -7.47
N HIS A 124 0.61 0.88 -7.36
CA HIS A 124 1.57 1.87 -7.85
C HIS A 124 2.57 2.29 -6.79
N VAL A 125 2.16 2.29 -5.53
CA VAL A 125 2.91 2.93 -4.45
C VAL A 125 3.70 1.88 -3.67
N LEU A 126 3.11 0.74 -3.32
CA LEU A 126 3.79 -0.29 -2.53
C LEU A 126 4.67 -1.21 -3.38
N CYS A 127 4.17 -1.75 -4.50
CA CYS A 127 4.95 -2.68 -5.34
C CYS A 127 6.27 -2.07 -5.88
N SER A 128 6.28 -0.76 -6.13
CA SER A 128 7.45 -0.03 -6.65
C SER A 128 8.43 0.39 -5.56
N SER A 129 7.95 0.71 -4.36
CA SER A 129 8.76 1.29 -3.28
C SER A 129 9.39 0.23 -2.36
N ILE A 130 8.80 -0.96 -2.27
CA ILE A 130 9.34 -2.06 -1.46
C ILE A 130 10.50 -2.71 -2.23
N ASN A 131 11.65 -2.04 -2.22
CA ASN A 131 12.93 -2.58 -2.69
C ASN A 131 13.81 -2.85 -1.47
N ASN A 132 14.22 -4.12 -1.30
CA ASN A 132 15.19 -4.57 -0.29
C ASN A 132 14.79 -4.39 1.20
N ASN A 133 13.53 -4.04 1.52
CA ASN A 133 13.05 -3.98 2.90
C ASN A 133 12.06 -5.11 3.23
N CYS A 134 12.55 -6.19 3.84
CA CYS A 134 11.76 -7.39 4.12
C CYS A 134 10.59 -7.13 5.07
N LYS A 135 10.75 -6.20 6.02
CA LYS A 135 9.68 -5.83 6.95
C LYS A 135 8.50 -5.21 6.19
N LEU A 136 8.77 -4.36 5.20
CA LEU A 136 7.71 -3.74 4.40
C LEU A 136 7.05 -4.72 3.43
N ALA A 137 7.80 -5.67 2.88
CA ALA A 137 7.22 -6.75 2.07
C ALA A 137 6.22 -7.60 2.88
N ILE A 138 6.54 -7.91 4.14
CA ILE A 138 5.62 -8.60 5.05
C ILE A 138 4.43 -7.70 5.40
N ALA A 139 4.67 -6.45 5.77
CA ALA A 139 3.60 -5.49 6.07
C ALA A 139 2.64 -5.30 4.88
N TYR A 140 3.14 -5.36 3.65
CA TYR A 140 2.31 -5.29 2.44
C TYR A 140 1.38 -6.51 2.30
N ALA A 141 1.86 -7.72 2.62
CA ALA A 141 0.99 -8.88 2.65
C ALA A 141 -0.13 -8.73 3.71
N HIS A 142 0.18 -8.17 4.89
CA HIS A 142 -0.85 -7.84 5.89
C HIS A 142 -1.83 -6.77 5.40
N PHE A 143 -1.34 -5.75 4.70
CA PHE A 143 -2.18 -4.72 4.11
C PHE A 143 -3.21 -5.33 3.14
N LEU A 144 -2.79 -6.23 2.25
CA LEU A 144 -3.70 -6.91 1.33
C LEU A 144 -4.69 -7.80 2.06
N TYR A 145 -4.22 -8.61 3.02
CA TYR A 145 -5.07 -9.46 3.85
C TYR A 145 -6.17 -8.68 4.55
N HIS A 146 -5.82 -7.59 5.25
CA HIS A 146 -6.81 -6.81 5.97
C HIS A 146 -7.69 -5.98 5.05
N SER A 147 -7.16 -5.48 3.93
CA SER A 147 -7.96 -4.75 2.95
C SER A 147 -9.02 -5.66 2.31
N LEU A 148 -8.70 -6.94 2.07
CA LEU A 148 -9.70 -7.93 1.66
C LEU A 148 -10.73 -8.20 2.76
N SER A 149 -10.25 -8.47 3.98
CA SER A 149 -11.12 -8.81 5.12
C SER A 149 -12.09 -7.70 5.49
N LYS A 150 -11.74 -6.44 5.24
CA LYS A 150 -12.59 -5.26 5.47
C LYS A 150 -13.45 -4.89 4.26
N GLY A 151 -13.30 -5.58 3.12
CA GLY A 151 -14.03 -5.30 1.89
C GLY A 151 -13.56 -4.04 1.17
N TYR A 152 -12.34 -3.58 1.43
CA TYR A 152 -11.74 -2.41 0.75
C TYR A 152 -11.07 -2.78 -0.57
N LEU A 153 -10.78 -4.07 -0.74
CA LEU A 153 -10.38 -4.69 -2.00
C LEU A 153 -11.27 -5.92 -2.25
N SER A 154 -11.59 -6.16 -3.51
CA SER A 154 -12.21 -7.39 -3.96
C SER A 154 -11.18 -8.54 -4.05
N SER A 155 -11.67 -9.79 -4.06
CA SER A 155 -10.81 -10.97 -4.27
C SER A 155 -9.98 -10.84 -5.54
N ARG A 156 -10.60 -10.41 -6.65
CA ARG A 156 -9.94 -10.26 -7.95
C ARG A 156 -8.82 -9.22 -7.90
N GLU A 157 -9.05 -8.09 -7.25
CA GLU A 157 -8.00 -7.06 -7.06
C GLU A 157 -6.83 -7.61 -6.25
N VAL A 158 -7.12 -8.37 -5.20
CA VAL A 158 -6.11 -8.99 -4.36
C VAL A 158 -5.32 -10.06 -5.12
N ASP A 159 -5.95 -10.88 -5.94
CA ASP A 159 -5.26 -11.89 -6.76
C ASP A 159 -4.25 -11.22 -7.70
N ILE A 160 -4.64 -10.11 -8.35
CA ILE A 160 -3.76 -9.30 -9.19
C ILE A 160 -2.60 -8.72 -8.39
N LEU A 161 -2.87 -8.12 -7.23
CA LEU A 161 -1.85 -7.50 -6.39
C LEU A 161 -0.88 -8.54 -5.81
N CYS A 162 -1.39 -9.70 -5.38
CA CYS A 162 -0.59 -10.80 -4.87
C CYS A 162 0.38 -11.34 -5.92
N SER A 163 -0.04 -11.48 -7.18
CA SER A 163 0.83 -11.98 -8.27
C SER A 163 2.10 -11.14 -8.47
N SER A 164 2.02 -9.82 -8.25
CA SER A 164 3.13 -8.87 -8.41
C SER A 164 3.81 -8.46 -7.09
N MET A 165 3.25 -8.89 -5.96
CA MET A 165 3.73 -8.53 -4.64
C MET A 165 5.13 -9.11 -4.37
N PRO A 166 6.08 -8.32 -3.83
CA PRO A 166 7.35 -8.84 -3.34
C PRO A 166 7.15 -9.80 -2.16
N LEU A 167 7.79 -10.97 -2.21
CA LEU A 167 7.76 -11.97 -1.14
C LEU A 167 9.14 -12.16 -0.53
N VAL A 168 9.16 -12.42 0.78
CA VAL A 168 10.38 -12.72 1.53
C VAL A 168 10.56 -14.23 1.61
N ASP A 169 11.70 -14.73 1.13
CA ASP A 169 12.04 -16.15 1.20
C ASP A 169 12.51 -16.57 2.60
N ASN A 170 12.76 -17.87 2.80
CA ASN A 170 13.25 -18.41 4.08
C ASN A 170 14.67 -17.97 4.46
N TYR A 171 15.44 -17.39 3.54
CA TYR A 171 16.75 -16.80 3.78
C TYR A 171 16.66 -15.29 4.06
N GLY A 172 15.47 -14.69 3.96
CA GLY A 172 15.26 -13.27 4.15
C GLY A 172 15.51 -12.44 2.90
N HIS A 173 15.62 -13.03 1.71
CA HIS A 173 15.72 -12.29 0.46
C HIS A 173 14.34 -11.96 -0.09
N ILE A 174 14.23 -10.79 -0.73
CA ILE A 174 13.01 -10.40 -1.43
C ILE A 174 13.07 -10.89 -2.88
N THR A 175 12.03 -11.60 -3.30
CA THR A 175 11.79 -11.87 -4.72
C THR A 175 10.56 -11.13 -5.23
N LYS A 176 10.63 -10.66 -6.47
CA LYS A 176 9.48 -10.12 -7.21
C LYS A 176 9.01 -11.07 -8.32
N SER A 177 9.91 -11.92 -8.80
CA SER A 177 9.62 -12.90 -9.85
C SER A 177 9.69 -14.31 -9.27
N ARG A 178 8.68 -15.11 -9.59
CA ARG A 178 8.55 -16.49 -9.13
C ARG A 178 7.63 -17.24 -10.09
N LYS A 179 7.90 -18.53 -10.26
CA LYS A 179 6.99 -19.48 -10.94
C LYS A 179 6.00 -20.12 -9.97
N GLY A 180 6.26 -20.02 -8.68
CA GLY A 180 5.38 -20.52 -7.63
C GLY A 180 5.94 -20.29 -6.23
N VAL A 181 5.10 -20.54 -5.24
CA VAL A 181 5.38 -20.31 -3.83
C VAL A 181 5.25 -21.62 -3.06
N LEU A 182 6.25 -21.92 -2.25
CA LEU A 182 6.25 -23.05 -1.32
C LEU A 182 5.99 -22.52 0.08
N LEU A 183 5.20 -23.30 0.83
CA LEU A 183 5.01 -23.04 2.25
C LEU A 183 6.33 -23.28 3.00
N PRO A 184 6.58 -22.53 4.09
CA PRO A 184 7.72 -22.77 4.96
C PRO A 184 7.76 -24.25 5.39
N ALA A 185 8.95 -24.83 5.44
CA ALA A 185 9.15 -26.24 5.78
C ALA A 185 8.40 -26.71 7.04
N ASN A 186 8.36 -25.88 8.09
CA ASN A 186 7.73 -26.21 9.37
C ASN A 186 6.19 -26.32 9.32
N VAL A 187 5.56 -25.94 8.22
CA VAL A 187 4.11 -26.07 8.02
C VAL A 187 3.78 -26.88 6.78
N SER A 188 4.75 -27.58 6.19
CA SER A 188 4.54 -28.35 4.97
C SER A 188 5.25 -29.69 4.95
N ARG A 189 4.52 -30.72 4.50
CA ARG A 189 5.03 -32.10 4.41
C ARG A 189 6.08 -32.29 3.33
N TRP A 190 6.24 -31.34 2.39
CA TRP A 190 7.26 -31.47 1.34
C TRP A 190 8.68 -31.48 1.92
N ALA A 191 8.91 -30.77 3.03
CA ALA A 191 10.21 -30.71 3.69
C ALA A 191 10.59 -32.02 4.41
N ASP A 192 9.59 -32.78 4.87
CA ASP A 192 9.82 -34.11 5.45
C ASP A 192 10.21 -35.13 4.36
N LEU A 193 9.79 -34.89 3.12
CA LEU A 193 10.08 -35.76 1.97
C LEU A 193 11.39 -35.38 1.28
N ILE A 194 11.79 -34.11 1.34
CA ILE A 194 12.93 -33.56 0.60
C ILE A 194 13.70 -32.61 1.53
N VAL A 195 14.94 -32.97 1.87
CA VAL A 195 15.81 -32.27 2.84
C VAL A 195 15.98 -30.76 2.56
N SER A 196 15.86 -30.35 1.30
CA SER A 196 15.92 -28.94 0.89
C SER A 196 15.06 -28.69 -0.35
N ASN A 197 14.66 -27.44 -0.60
CA ASN A 197 13.85 -27.06 -1.77
C ASN A 197 14.58 -27.39 -3.09
N PRO A 198 14.15 -28.43 -3.83
CA PRO A 198 14.82 -28.83 -5.07
C PRO A 198 14.47 -27.91 -6.26
N TRP A 199 13.42 -27.10 -6.13
CA TRP A 199 12.90 -26.23 -7.20
C TRP A 199 13.40 -24.79 -7.10
N LYS A 200 14.40 -24.52 -6.25
CA LYS A 200 15.01 -23.20 -6.12
C LYS A 200 15.50 -22.67 -7.48
N ASN A 201 16.17 -23.53 -8.25
CA ASN A 201 16.69 -23.19 -9.57
C ASN A 201 15.59 -23.12 -10.64
N GLU A 202 14.40 -23.66 -10.36
CA GLU A 202 13.23 -23.60 -11.24
C GLU A 202 12.40 -22.33 -11.04
N GLY A 203 12.77 -21.47 -10.09
CA GLY A 203 12.08 -20.22 -9.78
C GLY A 203 10.95 -20.34 -8.76
N TYR A 204 10.92 -21.42 -7.96
CA TYR A 204 10.00 -21.58 -6.84
C TYR A 204 10.58 -21.02 -5.54
N VAL A 205 9.78 -20.25 -4.81
CA VAL A 205 10.23 -19.54 -3.61
C VAL A 205 9.57 -20.11 -2.36
N GLU A 206 10.39 -20.57 -1.42
CA GLU A 206 9.92 -20.95 -0.09
C GLU A 206 9.73 -19.71 0.77
N LEU A 207 8.52 -19.50 1.27
CA LEU A 207 8.22 -18.36 2.15
C LEU A 207 9.02 -18.42 3.45
N GLY A 208 9.37 -17.23 3.95
CA GLY A 208 9.95 -17.11 5.27
C GLY A 208 9.00 -17.43 6.42
N LYS A 209 9.56 -17.85 7.55
CA LYS A 209 8.80 -18.11 8.79
C LYS A 209 8.07 -16.88 9.31
N ALA A 210 8.48 -15.68 8.92
CA ALA A 210 7.84 -14.43 9.33
C ALA A 210 6.36 -14.36 8.95
N TYR A 211 5.94 -15.03 7.87
CA TYR A 211 4.52 -15.12 7.45
C TYR A 211 3.65 -15.99 8.37
N LEU A 212 4.26 -16.71 9.32
CA LEU A 212 3.54 -17.55 10.30
C LEU A 212 3.25 -16.83 11.61
N ASN A 213 3.95 -15.72 11.86
CA ASN A 213 3.91 -15.03 13.14
C ASN A 213 2.65 -14.19 13.27
N ALA A 214 2.18 -14.06 14.51
CA ALA A 214 1.23 -12.99 14.84
C ALA A 214 1.93 -11.64 14.73
N SER A 215 1.19 -10.62 14.31
CA SER A 215 1.71 -9.27 14.16
C SER A 215 0.60 -8.23 14.27
N SER A 216 1.01 -6.98 14.52
CA SER A 216 0.12 -5.84 14.56
C SER A 216 0.65 -4.73 13.65
N TYR A 217 -0.19 -4.26 12.73
CA TYR A 217 0.13 -3.17 11.79
C TYR A 217 -1.07 -2.24 11.67
N ALA A 218 -0.84 -0.92 11.71
CA ALA A 218 -1.90 0.09 11.54
C ALA A 218 -3.14 -0.14 12.46
N GLY A 219 -2.91 -0.63 13.69
CA GLY A 219 -3.96 -0.97 14.65
C GLY A 219 -4.77 -2.24 14.30
N GLN A 220 -4.37 -3.00 13.27
CA GLN A 220 -4.94 -4.28 12.91
C GLN A 220 -4.07 -5.42 13.43
N ASN A 221 -4.71 -6.47 13.94
CA ASN A 221 -4.02 -7.65 14.46
C ASN A 221 -4.24 -8.83 13.52
N THR A 222 -3.16 -9.52 13.17
CA THR A 222 -3.18 -10.81 12.48
C THR A 222 -2.73 -11.89 13.45
N SER A 223 -3.54 -12.91 13.67
CA SER A 223 -3.13 -14.09 14.44
C SER A 223 -2.19 -14.99 13.62
N SER A 224 -1.42 -15.82 14.31
CA SER A 224 -0.50 -16.75 13.67
C SER A 224 -1.21 -17.60 12.61
N ARG A 225 -0.51 -17.85 11.49
CA ARG A 225 -0.98 -18.62 10.32
C ARG A 225 -2.10 -17.98 9.47
N MET A 226 -2.82 -16.96 9.93
CA MET A 226 -3.87 -16.33 9.11
C MET A 226 -3.32 -15.75 7.80
N LEU A 227 -2.14 -15.12 7.87
CA LEU A 227 -1.51 -14.56 6.69
C LEU A 227 -1.10 -15.64 5.69
N ILE A 228 -0.67 -16.82 6.17
CA ILE A 228 -0.28 -17.89 5.27
C ILE A 228 -1.46 -18.52 4.56
N ASP A 229 -2.60 -18.68 5.25
CA ASP A 229 -3.81 -19.21 4.62
C ASP A 229 -4.40 -18.22 3.60
N PHE A 230 -4.25 -16.91 3.86
CA PHE A 230 -4.53 -15.88 2.88
C PHE A 230 -3.64 -16.01 1.64
N LEU A 231 -2.32 -16.14 1.82
CA LEU A 231 -1.37 -16.29 0.72
C LEU A 231 -1.60 -17.60 -0.06
N LYS A 232 -2.00 -18.69 0.58
CA LYS A 232 -2.39 -19.94 -0.13
C LYS A 232 -3.54 -19.70 -1.09
N ARG A 233 -4.53 -18.91 -0.67
CA ARG A 233 -5.76 -18.67 -1.44
C ARG A 233 -5.54 -17.70 -2.60
N HIS A 234 -4.74 -16.65 -2.40
CA HIS A 234 -4.63 -15.53 -3.35
C HIS A 234 -3.26 -15.38 -4.00
N GLY A 235 -2.23 -16.04 -3.46
CA GLY A 235 -0.84 -15.95 -3.88
C GLY A 235 -0.50 -16.68 -5.17
N SER A 236 -1.52 -17.05 -5.97
CA SER A 236 -1.49 -17.62 -7.33
C SER A 236 -0.19 -18.38 -7.63
N ASP A 237 -0.26 -19.70 -7.49
CA ASP A 237 0.81 -20.71 -7.64
C ASP A 237 1.44 -21.21 -6.33
N PHE A 238 0.62 -21.51 -5.31
CA PHE A 238 1.04 -22.46 -4.28
C PHE A 238 1.07 -23.88 -4.84
N THR A 239 2.22 -24.35 -5.30
CA THR A 239 2.41 -25.71 -5.85
C THR A 239 2.56 -26.81 -4.79
N ALA A 240 2.35 -26.49 -3.52
CA ALA A 240 2.56 -27.46 -2.44
C ALA A 240 1.41 -28.47 -2.22
N GLU A 241 0.37 -28.49 -3.06
CA GLU A 241 -0.56 -29.64 -3.13
C GLU A 241 -0.37 -30.54 -4.37
N ILE A 242 0.36 -30.11 -5.41
CA ILE A 242 0.33 -30.81 -6.72
C ILE A 242 1.41 -31.87 -6.94
N LEU A 243 2.52 -31.88 -6.19
CA LEU A 243 3.47 -33.00 -6.32
C LEU A 243 3.05 -34.29 -5.61
N GLY A 244 1.89 -34.28 -4.96
CA GLY A 244 1.22 -35.48 -4.45
C GLY A 244 0.36 -36.25 -5.46
N MET A 245 0.10 -35.74 -6.68
CA MET A 245 -0.84 -36.40 -7.61
C MET A 245 -0.36 -36.69 -9.04
N HIS A 246 0.80 -36.21 -9.51
CA HIS A 246 1.15 -36.38 -10.95
C HIS A 246 2.51 -37.00 -11.30
N LYS A 247 3.23 -37.65 -10.38
CA LYS A 247 4.45 -38.43 -10.72
C LYS A 247 4.46 -39.90 -10.27
N LYS A 248 3.29 -40.52 -10.09
CA LYS A 248 3.14 -41.98 -9.97
C LYS A 248 2.09 -42.53 -10.95
N GLY A 249 2.20 -42.13 -12.22
CA GLY A 249 1.34 -42.62 -13.30
C GLY A 249 2.02 -42.71 -14.67
N GLN A 250 3.34 -42.57 -14.74
CA GLN A 250 4.11 -42.80 -15.97
C GLN A 250 5.48 -43.37 -15.62
N LEU A 251 5.55 -44.70 -15.59
CA LEU A 251 6.67 -45.56 -15.95
C LEU A 251 6.06 -46.97 -15.99
N ALA A 252 5.56 -47.31 -17.16
CA ALA A 252 5.49 -48.69 -17.62
C ALA A 252 6.90 -49.10 -18.08
#